data_AF-A0A662F9X2-F1
#
_entry.id   AF-A0A662F9X2-F1
#
_cell.length_a   1.000
_cell.length_b   1.000
_cell.length_c   1.000
_cell.angle_alpha   90.00
_cell.angle_beta   90.00
_cell.angle_gamma   90.00
#
_symmetry.space_group_name_H-M   'P 1'
#
loop_
_entity.id
_entity.type
_entity.pdbx_description
1 polymer ?
#
loop_
_entity_poly.entity_id
_entity_poly.type
_entity_poly.pdbx_seq_one_letter_code
_entity_poly.pdbx_strand_id
1 'polypeptide(L)'
;MYVIADVFSRQGNVYLMLRNEEKTICKVCFPFYRAFDCRLDKVNGKDLEKLGDDFLYATGDSRGWVVARSNAKSRGLLRKKGIKTAHDSDLIRWFTVNQCMKVQFDDGVHSALEELVRGNVDKVRETLRSRGYGELRKRKGMYEVILDSEGRLKEKAYLTPDEFLSLPNLFIDIEIPLFMDGDYTIRWVGCLYTFGNQREYRIFTLNDLRLKDVAIQKAENEKELVKLVKEYILEKDPFVIYVYNAAFDLVELRERGDFRPGWEKSKPSYQSRVKFFERFKMRGRLIIDLLSWARIALGFLPDKKLDT
;
A
#
# COMPACT_ATOMS: atom_id res chain seq x y z
N MET A 1 3.45 1.38 18.45
CA MET A 1 3.47 0.91 17.05
C MET A 1 2.10 1.16 16.43
N TYR A 2 2.04 1.90 15.33
CA TYR A 2 0.79 2.19 14.64
C TYR A 2 0.69 1.30 13.41
N VAL A 3 -0.46 0.67 13.23
CA VAL A 3 -0.75 -0.07 12.01
C VAL A 3 -1.51 0.87 11.11
N ILE A 4 -1.05 1.08 9.89
CA ILE A 4 -1.86 1.78 8.91
C ILE A 4 -1.89 0.96 7.64
N ALA A 5 -3.10 0.54 7.31
CA ALA A 5 -3.34 -0.48 6.33
C ALA A 5 -3.35 0.12 4.92
N ASP A 6 -2.36 -0.21 4.09
CA ASP A 6 -2.60 -0.37 2.66
C ASP A 6 -2.90 -1.84 2.41
N VAL A 7 -4.18 -2.16 2.26
CA VAL A 7 -4.61 -3.52 1.94
C VAL A 7 -4.62 -3.70 0.44
N PHE A 8 -3.71 -4.55 -0.03
CA PHE A 8 -3.75 -5.04 -1.39
C PHE A 8 -3.80 -6.57 -1.41
N SER A 9 -4.62 -7.11 -2.30
CA SER A 9 -4.62 -8.52 -2.62
C SER A 9 -3.46 -8.85 -3.56
N ARG A 10 -2.55 -9.76 -3.20
CA ARG A 10 -1.58 -10.34 -4.14
C ARG A 10 -1.49 -11.85 -3.94
N GLN A 11 -1.72 -12.60 -5.01
CA GLN A 11 -1.71 -14.08 -5.00
C GLN A 11 -2.67 -14.69 -3.96
N GLY A 12 -3.78 -14.01 -3.68
CA GLY A 12 -4.75 -14.43 -2.66
C GLY A 12 -4.53 -13.79 -1.29
N ASN A 13 -3.36 -13.27 -0.95
CA ASN A 13 -3.12 -12.81 0.42
C ASN A 13 -3.53 -11.35 0.64
N VAL A 14 -3.94 -11.04 1.87
CA VAL A 14 -4.12 -9.66 2.37
C VAL A 14 -2.85 -9.25 3.09
N TYR A 15 -2.40 -8.03 2.86
CA TYR A 15 -1.20 -7.52 3.50
C TYR A 15 -1.52 -6.26 4.27
N LEU A 16 -1.03 -6.18 5.50
CA LEU A 16 -0.98 -4.98 6.32
C LEU A 16 0.46 -4.52 6.47
N MET A 17 0.57 -3.22 6.66
CA MET A 17 1.82 -2.50 6.69
C MET A 17 2.00 -1.99 8.11
N LEU A 18 3.03 -2.48 8.78
CA LEU A 18 3.32 -2.06 10.16
C LEU A 18 4.41 -1.01 10.14
N ARG A 19 4.08 0.16 10.69
CA ARG A 19 4.97 1.30 10.79
C ARG A 19 5.20 1.65 12.26
N ASN A 20 6.39 2.14 12.57
CA ASN A 20 6.60 2.92 13.80
C ASN A 20 6.66 4.40 13.41
N GLU A 21 7.06 5.21 14.38
CA GLU A 21 7.19 6.65 14.20
C GLU A 21 8.17 6.97 13.07
N GLU A 22 9.24 6.19 12.86
CA GLU A 22 10.30 6.55 11.92
C GLU A 22 10.16 5.94 10.52
N LYS A 23 9.62 4.72 10.40
CA LYS A 23 9.67 3.96 9.14
C LYS A 23 8.68 2.81 9.10
N THR A 24 8.59 2.18 7.94
CA THR A 24 7.98 0.87 7.85
C THR A 24 8.86 -0.24 8.43
N ILE A 25 8.32 -1.02 9.35
CA ILE A 25 9.03 -2.07 10.08
C ILE A 25 8.89 -3.42 9.37
N CYS A 26 7.65 -3.81 9.08
CA CYS A 26 7.37 -5.12 8.53
C CYS A 26 6.01 -5.18 7.85
N LYS A 27 5.82 -6.27 7.13
CA LYS A 27 4.58 -6.60 6.45
C LYS A 27 3.88 -7.71 7.22
N VAL A 28 2.62 -7.53 7.58
CA VAL A 28 1.80 -8.64 8.08
C VAL A 28 1.05 -9.19 6.90
N CYS A 29 1.36 -10.42 6.53
CA CYS A 29 0.59 -11.19 5.58
C CYS A 29 -0.48 -11.96 6.35
N PHE A 30 -1.72 -11.77 5.94
CA PHE A 30 -2.78 -12.73 6.14
C PHE A 30 -2.75 -13.62 4.91
N PRO A 31 -1.99 -14.73 4.94
CA PRO A 31 -2.06 -15.70 3.90
C PRO A 31 -3.51 -16.18 3.81
N PHE A 32 -4.22 -15.78 2.76
CA PHE A 32 -5.23 -16.70 2.24
C PHE A 32 -4.48 -17.68 1.36
N TYR A 33 -3.55 -18.43 1.96
CA TYR A 33 -3.44 -19.80 1.52
C TYR A 33 -4.78 -20.41 1.91
N ARG A 34 -5.69 -20.47 0.92
CA ARG A 34 -6.16 -21.79 0.50
C ARG A 34 -6.95 -22.55 1.60
N ALA A 35 -7.49 -21.83 2.56
CA ALA A 35 -8.27 -22.33 3.66
C ALA A 35 -9.64 -21.65 3.54
N PHE A 36 -10.39 -22.03 2.50
CA PHE A 36 -11.82 -21.82 2.55
C PHE A 36 -12.32 -22.70 3.68
N ASP A 37 -13.02 -22.13 4.66
CA ASP A 37 -13.91 -22.93 5.51
C ASP A 37 -15.02 -23.45 4.60
N CYS A 38 -14.69 -24.52 3.90
CA CYS A 38 -15.61 -25.29 3.12
C CYS A 38 -15.90 -26.50 3.98
N ARG A 39 -17.07 -26.51 4.63
CA ARG A 39 -17.56 -27.79 5.12
C ARG A 39 -17.59 -28.76 3.92
N LEU A 40 -16.77 -29.81 4.00
CA LEU A 40 -16.59 -30.76 2.89
C LEU A 40 -17.89 -31.49 2.55
N ASP A 41 -18.88 -31.45 3.45
CA ASP A 41 -20.25 -31.92 3.22
C ASP A 41 -20.97 -31.20 2.06
N LYS A 42 -20.50 -30.00 1.65
CA LYS A 42 -21.10 -29.20 0.56
C LYS A 42 -20.36 -29.30 -0.78
N VAL A 43 -19.23 -29.99 -0.85
CA VAL A 43 -18.44 -30.12 -2.09
C VAL A 43 -18.30 -31.58 -2.49
N ASN A 44 -18.89 -31.93 -3.63
CA ASN A 44 -18.76 -33.26 -4.21
C ASN A 44 -17.31 -33.48 -4.69
N GLY A 45 -16.65 -34.56 -4.22
CA GLY A 45 -15.27 -34.90 -4.57
C GLY A 45 -15.02 -35.01 -6.10
N LYS A 46 -16.03 -35.42 -6.87
CA LYS A 46 -15.94 -35.48 -8.36
C LYS A 46 -15.83 -34.11 -9.02
N ASP A 47 -16.25 -33.03 -8.36
CA ASP A 47 -16.07 -31.66 -8.85
C ASP A 47 -14.65 -31.14 -8.59
N LEU A 48 -13.94 -31.69 -7.59
CA LEU A 48 -12.55 -31.36 -7.28
C LEU A 48 -11.58 -32.03 -8.28
N GLU A 49 -11.87 -33.27 -8.70
CA GLU A 49 -11.07 -33.99 -9.70
C GLU A 49 -11.01 -33.27 -11.06
N LYS A 50 -12.08 -32.57 -11.46
CA LYS A 50 -12.13 -31.75 -12.69
C LYS A 50 -11.20 -30.54 -12.67
N LEU A 51 -10.64 -30.20 -11.51
CA LEU A 51 -9.79 -29.03 -11.30
C LEU A 51 -8.29 -29.35 -11.46
N GLY A 52 -7.89 -30.62 -11.51
CA GLY A 52 -6.50 -31.05 -11.76
C GLY A 52 -5.48 -30.49 -10.75
N ASP A 53 -4.23 -30.32 -11.18
CA ASP A 53 -3.07 -29.85 -10.38
C ASP A 53 -3.21 -28.43 -9.80
N ASP A 54 -4.33 -27.75 -10.07
CA ASP A 54 -4.64 -26.45 -9.50
C ASP A 54 -5.00 -26.53 -8.00
N PHE A 55 -5.19 -27.74 -7.43
CA PHE A 55 -5.49 -27.95 -6.01
C PHE A 55 -4.45 -28.81 -5.27
N LEU A 56 -4.10 -28.45 -4.04
CA LEU A 56 -3.10 -29.15 -3.21
C LEU A 56 -3.63 -29.32 -1.78
N TYR A 57 -4.23 -30.47 -1.45
CA TYR A 57 -4.54 -30.95 -0.09
C TYR A 57 -5.93 -30.64 0.51
N ALA A 58 -6.41 -31.61 1.30
CA ALA A 58 -7.54 -31.56 2.24
C ALA A 58 -7.14 -32.34 3.51
N THR A 59 -7.39 -31.81 4.71
CA THR A 59 -7.17 -32.54 5.98
C THR A 59 -8.37 -33.43 6.31
N GLY A 60 -8.11 -34.59 6.93
CA GLY A 60 -9.02 -35.73 7.07
C GLY A 60 -10.05 -35.65 8.20
N ASP A 61 -10.52 -34.45 8.53
CA ASP A 61 -11.63 -34.19 9.43
C ASP A 61 -12.81 -33.58 8.65
N SER A 62 -14.04 -33.73 9.12
CA SER A 62 -15.28 -33.26 8.47
C SER A 62 -15.37 -31.73 8.25
N ARG A 63 -14.28 -31.01 8.56
CA ARG A 63 -13.99 -29.60 8.32
C ARG A 63 -12.65 -29.46 7.57
N GLY A 64 -12.51 -30.11 6.42
CA GLY A 64 -11.28 -30.01 5.64
C GLY A 64 -11.17 -28.68 4.88
N TRP A 65 -9.94 -28.20 4.73
CA TRP A 65 -9.60 -26.98 4.00
C TRP A 65 -9.24 -27.29 2.55
N VAL A 66 -9.76 -26.52 1.58
CA VAL A 66 -9.48 -26.75 0.16
C VAL A 66 -8.60 -25.67 -0.44
N VAL A 67 -7.48 -26.10 -1.02
CA VAL A 67 -6.38 -25.25 -1.41
C VAL A 67 -6.36 -25.07 -2.94
N ALA A 68 -6.89 -23.96 -3.50
CA ALA A 68 -6.88 -23.59 -4.96
C ALA A 68 -5.80 -22.57 -5.46
N ARG A 69 -5.12 -22.82 -6.59
CA ARG A 69 -4.29 -21.80 -7.28
C ARG A 69 -5.17 -20.64 -7.79
N SER A 70 -4.84 -19.39 -7.46
CA SER A 70 -5.59 -18.20 -7.89
C SER A 70 -5.41 -17.89 -9.39
N ASN A 71 -6.22 -18.51 -10.25
CA ASN A 71 -6.30 -18.26 -11.70
C ASN A 71 -7.74 -17.89 -12.13
N ALA A 72 -7.97 -17.51 -13.40
CA ALA A 72 -9.30 -17.10 -13.86
C ALA A 72 -10.34 -18.24 -13.81
N LYS A 73 -9.90 -19.47 -14.11
CA LYS A 73 -10.71 -20.70 -14.14
C LYS A 73 -11.23 -21.06 -12.74
N SER A 74 -10.33 -21.18 -11.76
CA SER A 74 -10.64 -21.44 -10.35
C SER A 74 -11.56 -20.38 -9.75
N ARG A 75 -11.31 -19.09 -10.00
CA ARG A 75 -12.16 -17.99 -9.51
C ARG A 75 -13.61 -18.08 -10.00
N GLY A 76 -13.83 -18.37 -11.28
CA GLY A 76 -15.18 -18.50 -11.85
C GLY A 76 -15.97 -19.65 -11.24
N LEU A 77 -15.31 -20.78 -10.96
CA LEU A 77 -15.90 -21.95 -10.32
C LEU A 77 -16.22 -21.71 -8.84
N LEU A 78 -15.29 -21.10 -8.08
CA LEU A 78 -15.52 -20.74 -6.68
C LEU A 78 -16.72 -19.79 -6.52
N ARG A 79 -16.83 -18.78 -7.41
CA ARG A 79 -17.97 -17.85 -7.42
C ARG A 79 -19.31 -18.55 -7.70
N LYS A 80 -19.34 -19.52 -8.63
CA LYS A 80 -20.55 -20.32 -8.92
C LYS A 80 -21.00 -21.16 -7.72
N LYS A 81 -20.07 -21.54 -6.84
CA LYS A 81 -20.34 -22.30 -5.61
C LYS A 81 -20.56 -21.41 -4.38
N GLY A 82 -20.61 -20.07 -4.55
CA GLY A 82 -20.81 -19.12 -3.45
C GLY A 82 -19.61 -18.96 -2.52
N ILE A 83 -18.42 -19.41 -2.92
CA ILE A 83 -17.20 -19.37 -2.11
C ILE A 83 -16.51 -18.01 -2.32
N LYS A 84 -16.38 -17.22 -1.24
CA LYS A 84 -15.73 -15.89 -1.28
C LYS A 84 -14.25 -16.04 -1.61
N THR A 85 -13.77 -15.35 -2.66
CA THR A 85 -12.34 -15.28 -2.96
C THR A 85 -11.67 -14.15 -2.18
N ALA A 86 -10.35 -14.16 -2.01
CA ALA A 86 -9.67 -13.12 -1.25
C ALA A 86 -9.86 -11.69 -1.79
N HIS A 87 -10.12 -11.52 -3.10
CA HIS A 87 -10.49 -10.22 -3.68
C HIS A 87 -11.85 -9.70 -3.17
N ASP A 88 -12.68 -10.59 -2.62
CA ASP A 88 -13.98 -10.33 -1.99
C ASP A 88 -13.91 -10.50 -0.46
N SER A 89 -12.72 -10.56 0.13
CA SER A 89 -12.59 -10.66 1.58
C SER A 89 -13.22 -9.44 2.25
N ASP A 90 -14.04 -9.71 3.27
CA ASP A 90 -14.65 -8.66 4.09
C ASP A 90 -13.56 -7.82 4.79
N LEU A 91 -12.39 -8.42 5.08
CA LEU A 91 -11.21 -7.71 5.61
C LEU A 91 -10.65 -6.69 4.60
N ILE A 92 -10.55 -7.05 3.31
CA ILE A 92 -10.15 -6.09 2.26
C ILE A 92 -11.14 -4.96 2.16
N ARG A 93 -12.44 -5.29 2.10
CA ARG A 93 -13.50 -4.29 1.99
C ARG A 93 -13.47 -3.36 3.20
N TRP A 94 -13.35 -3.91 4.41
CA TRP A 94 -13.27 -3.19 5.66
C TRP A 94 -12.07 -2.24 5.70
N PHE A 95 -10.86 -2.68 5.37
CA PHE A 95 -9.70 -1.77 5.33
C PHE A 95 -9.74 -0.76 4.19
N THR A 96 -10.40 -1.09 3.07
CA THR A 96 -10.61 -0.14 1.97
C THR A 96 -11.54 1.00 2.37
N VAL A 97 -12.50 0.74 3.26
CA VAL A 97 -13.41 1.77 3.80
C VAL A 97 -12.88 2.43 5.08
N ASN A 98 -12.06 1.72 5.88
CA ASN A 98 -11.51 2.18 7.15
C ASN A 98 -9.99 2.39 7.06
N GLN A 99 -9.58 3.33 6.20
CA GLN A 99 -8.20 3.80 6.17
C GLN A 99 -7.86 4.52 7.49
N CYS A 100 -6.58 4.62 7.83
CA CYS A 100 -6.13 5.39 9.02
C CYS A 100 -6.67 4.85 10.35
N MET A 101 -6.87 3.54 10.45
CA MET A 101 -7.37 2.87 11.65
C MET A 101 -6.26 2.18 12.42
N LYS A 102 -6.25 2.38 13.74
CA LYS A 102 -5.44 1.61 14.67
C LYS A 102 -6.09 0.24 14.88
N VAL A 103 -5.34 -0.81 14.61
CA VAL A 103 -5.72 -2.18 14.94
C VAL A 103 -4.87 -2.68 16.08
N GLN A 104 -5.45 -3.54 16.92
CA GLN A 104 -4.79 -4.23 18.01
C GLN A 104 -4.62 -5.70 17.62
N PHE A 105 -3.40 -6.20 17.76
CA PHE A 105 -3.15 -7.64 17.68
C PHE A 105 -3.29 -8.28 19.05
N ASP A 106 -3.56 -9.59 19.08
CA ASP A 106 -3.43 -10.38 20.32
C ASP A 106 -2.06 -10.16 20.97
N ASP A 107 -2.00 -10.15 22.31
CA ASP A 107 -0.81 -9.78 23.09
C ASP A 107 0.45 -10.55 22.67
N GLY A 108 0.29 -11.82 22.32
CA GLY A 108 1.40 -12.64 21.86
C GLY A 108 1.95 -12.26 20.47
N VAL A 109 1.08 -11.84 19.56
CA VAL A 109 1.47 -11.29 18.23
C VAL A 109 2.04 -9.89 18.42
N HIS A 110 1.43 -9.06 19.26
CA HIS A 110 1.92 -7.73 19.60
C HIS A 110 3.35 -7.78 20.17
N SER A 111 3.59 -8.64 21.15
CA SER A 111 4.92 -8.85 21.74
C SER A 111 5.94 -9.32 20.71
N ALA A 112 5.56 -10.26 19.82
CA ALA A 112 6.44 -10.70 18.74
C ALA A 112 6.80 -9.56 17.77
N LEU A 113 5.87 -8.64 17.50
CA LEU A 113 6.13 -7.47 16.65
C LEU A 113 7.05 -6.46 17.33
N GLU A 114 6.91 -6.22 18.63
CA GLU A 114 7.83 -5.36 19.38
C GLU A 114 9.26 -5.93 19.41
N GLU A 115 9.40 -7.25 19.57
CA GLU A 115 10.70 -7.91 19.49
C GLU A 115 11.31 -7.82 18.08
N LEU A 116 10.48 -7.82 17.03
CA LEU A 116 10.93 -7.60 15.66
C LEU A 116 11.49 -6.18 15.47
N VAL A 117 10.86 -5.17 16.07
CA VAL A 117 11.36 -3.78 16.06
C VAL A 117 12.72 -3.69 16.75
N ARG A 118 12.90 -4.42 17.84
CA ARG A 118 14.17 -4.49 18.58
C ARG A 118 15.25 -5.32 17.88
N GLY A 119 14.93 -5.96 16.74
CA GLY A 119 15.87 -6.77 15.97
C GLY A 119 16.04 -8.21 16.47
N ASN A 120 15.21 -8.67 17.42
CA ASN A 120 15.33 -9.99 18.05
C ASN A 120 14.66 -11.10 17.24
N VAL A 121 15.10 -11.30 16.01
CA VAL A 121 14.47 -12.15 14.98
C VAL A 121 14.21 -13.59 15.45
N ASP A 122 15.13 -14.20 16.20
CA ASP A 122 14.99 -15.59 16.64
C ASP A 122 13.91 -15.77 17.70
N LYS A 123 13.81 -14.82 18.64
CA LYS A 123 12.74 -14.76 19.64
C LYS A 123 11.36 -14.59 18.97
N VAL A 124 11.29 -13.81 17.90
CA VAL A 124 10.06 -13.64 17.11
C VAL A 124 9.63 -14.95 16.47
N ARG A 125 10.57 -15.67 15.82
CA ARG A 125 10.29 -16.97 15.20
C ARG A 125 9.80 -17.99 16.23
N GLU A 126 10.47 -18.07 17.37
CA GLU A 126 10.09 -18.96 18.46
C GLU A 126 8.71 -18.62 19.00
N THR A 127 8.43 -17.34 19.26
CA THR A 127 7.14 -16.87 19.78
C THR A 127 6.00 -17.19 18.82
N LEU A 128 6.19 -16.92 17.52
CA LEU A 128 5.17 -17.19 16.51
C LEU A 128 4.91 -18.70 16.36
N ARG A 129 5.96 -19.52 16.36
CA ARG A 129 5.86 -20.98 16.19
C ARG A 129 5.27 -21.68 17.42
N SER A 130 5.81 -21.39 18.61
CA SER A 130 5.42 -22.06 19.87
C SER A 130 3.96 -21.82 20.24
N ARG A 131 3.43 -20.64 19.90
CA ARG A 131 2.05 -20.25 20.20
C ARG A 131 1.09 -20.48 19.03
N GLY A 132 1.56 -21.09 17.94
CA GLY A 132 0.75 -21.33 16.74
C GLY A 132 0.19 -20.04 16.13
N TYR A 133 0.93 -18.93 16.24
CA TYR A 133 0.51 -17.65 15.68
C TYR A 133 0.81 -17.52 14.19
N GLY A 134 1.85 -18.22 13.72
CA GLY A 134 2.23 -18.29 12.33
C GLY A 134 3.75 -18.34 12.17
N GLU A 135 4.28 -17.69 11.14
CA GLU A 135 5.70 -17.74 10.80
C GLU A 135 6.27 -16.36 10.42
N LEU A 136 7.58 -16.20 10.63
CA LEU A 136 8.33 -15.03 10.17
C LEU A 136 9.18 -15.40 8.95
N ARG A 137 8.97 -14.70 7.83
CA ARG A 137 9.77 -14.84 6.61
C ARG A 137 10.55 -13.56 6.33
N LYS A 138 11.66 -13.68 5.59
CA LYS A 138 12.36 -12.53 5.01
C LYS A 138 12.20 -12.58 3.49
N ARG A 139 11.58 -11.57 2.90
CA ARG A 139 11.40 -11.45 1.44
C ARG A 139 11.77 -10.07 0.97
N LYS A 140 12.56 -10.01 -0.11
CA LYS A 140 12.95 -8.75 -0.79
C LYS A 140 13.45 -7.66 0.17
N GLY A 141 14.27 -8.05 1.16
CA GLY A 141 14.86 -7.13 2.14
C GLY A 141 14.01 -6.79 3.36
N MET A 142 12.81 -7.35 3.50
CA MET A 142 11.89 -7.03 4.59
C MET A 142 11.39 -8.28 5.32
N TYR A 143 11.05 -8.13 6.60
CA TYR A 143 10.36 -9.14 7.37
C TYR A 143 8.86 -9.16 7.05
N GLU A 144 8.35 -10.37 6.85
CA GLU A 144 6.95 -10.68 6.60
C GLU A 144 6.46 -11.63 7.69
N VAL A 145 5.56 -11.15 8.55
CA VAL A 145 4.87 -11.97 9.55
C VAL A 145 3.63 -12.56 8.88
N ILE A 146 3.59 -13.88 8.76
CA ILE A 146 2.50 -14.62 8.15
C ILE A 146 1.65 -15.16 9.29
N LEU A 147 0.42 -14.68 9.45
CA LEU A 147 -0.49 -15.10 10.52
C LEU A 147 -1.48 -16.16 10.04
N ASP A 148 -1.72 -17.19 10.85
CA ASP A 148 -2.57 -18.32 10.45
C ASP A 148 -4.08 -18.02 10.44
N SER A 149 -4.53 -16.92 11.06
CA SER A 149 -5.95 -16.54 11.08
C SER A 149 -6.19 -15.03 11.27
N GLU A 150 -7.35 -14.57 10.82
CA GLU A 150 -7.81 -13.17 10.95
C GLU A 150 -8.33 -12.83 12.36
N GLY A 151 -8.72 -13.83 13.16
CA GLY A 151 -9.33 -13.65 14.48
C GLY A 151 -8.43 -13.02 15.55
N ARG A 152 -7.21 -12.65 15.17
CA ARG A 152 -6.15 -12.10 16.02
C ARG A 152 -5.97 -10.59 15.85
N LEU A 153 -6.88 -9.95 15.12
CA LEU A 153 -6.90 -8.52 14.83
C LEU A 153 -8.23 -7.92 15.28
N LYS A 154 -8.17 -6.96 16.21
CA LYS A 154 -9.32 -6.21 16.72
C LYS A 154 -9.22 -4.76 16.31
N GLU A 155 -10.35 -4.15 15.98
CA GLU A 155 -10.47 -2.70 15.86
C GLU A 155 -10.20 -2.05 17.22
N LYS A 156 -9.35 -1.02 17.24
CA LYS A 156 -9.06 -0.26 18.47
C LYS A 156 -9.65 1.14 18.41
N ALA A 157 -9.27 1.93 17.41
CA ALA A 157 -9.73 3.31 17.21
C ALA A 157 -9.29 3.83 15.83
N TYR A 158 -9.87 4.94 15.38
CA TYR A 158 -9.30 5.73 14.29
C TYR A 158 -8.06 6.52 14.78
N LEU A 159 -7.17 6.88 13.85
CA LEU A 159 -6.17 7.92 14.12
C LEU A 159 -6.90 9.24 14.39
N THR A 160 -6.47 9.95 15.42
CA THR A 160 -6.86 11.34 15.63
C THR A 160 -6.26 12.21 14.51
N PRO A 161 -6.80 13.41 14.25
CA PRO A 161 -6.22 14.33 13.27
C PRO A 161 -4.74 14.61 13.52
N ASP A 162 -4.36 14.85 14.79
CA ASP A 162 -2.96 15.12 15.17
C ASP A 162 -2.06 13.91 14.90
N GLU A 163 -2.51 12.70 15.24
CA GLU A 163 -1.77 11.48 14.94
C GLU A 163 -1.62 11.26 13.43
N PHE A 164 -2.67 11.54 12.65
CA PHE A 164 -2.61 11.43 11.19
C PHE A 164 -1.65 12.46 10.59
N LEU A 165 -1.69 13.71 11.04
CA LEU A 165 -0.80 14.79 10.58
C LEU A 165 0.65 14.58 11.02
N SER A 166 0.87 13.87 12.13
CA SER A 166 2.21 13.52 12.62
C SER A 166 2.93 12.44 11.78
N LEU A 167 2.21 11.77 10.88
CA LEU A 167 2.79 10.74 10.02
C LEU A 167 3.80 11.36 9.04
N PRO A 168 4.78 10.58 8.55
CA PRO A 168 5.65 11.01 7.47
C PRO A 168 4.81 11.34 6.22
N ASN A 169 4.82 12.61 5.81
CA ASN A 169 4.06 13.09 4.67
C ASN A 169 4.99 13.69 3.61
N LEU A 170 4.59 13.58 2.35
CA LEU A 170 5.26 14.24 1.24
C LEU A 170 4.22 14.98 0.39
N PHE A 171 4.42 16.27 0.18
CA PHE A 171 3.77 17.00 -0.90
C PHE A 171 4.68 16.93 -2.11
N ILE A 172 4.10 16.64 -3.28
CA ILE A 172 4.82 16.61 -4.54
C ILE A 172 4.00 17.33 -5.61
N ASP A 173 4.71 18.08 -6.45
CA ASP A 173 4.14 18.87 -7.54
C ASP A 173 5.14 18.93 -8.70
N ILE A 174 4.65 18.91 -9.93
CA ILE A 174 5.48 18.97 -11.14
C ILE A 174 5.21 20.23 -11.95
N GLU A 175 6.25 20.73 -12.61
CA GLU A 175 6.13 21.89 -13.47
C GLU A 175 6.61 21.57 -14.88
N ILE A 176 5.71 21.78 -15.84
CA ILE A 176 5.93 21.60 -17.28
C ILE A 176 5.69 22.96 -17.96
N PRO A 177 6.74 23.73 -18.27
CA PRO A 177 6.59 25.03 -18.91
C PRO A 177 6.11 24.89 -20.35
N LEU A 178 5.02 25.58 -20.70
CA LEU A 178 4.36 25.51 -22.02
C LEU A 178 4.78 26.64 -22.97
N PHE A 179 6.05 27.06 -22.94
CA PHE A 179 6.50 28.26 -23.68
C PHE A 179 6.76 28.02 -25.18
N MET A 180 6.88 26.77 -25.65
CA MET A 180 7.04 26.44 -27.07
C MET A 180 6.26 25.18 -27.43
N ASP A 181 5.55 25.20 -28.55
CA ASP A 181 4.86 24.04 -29.10
C ASP A 181 5.82 22.85 -29.22
N GLY A 182 5.59 21.81 -28.40
CA GLY A 182 6.28 20.52 -28.51
C GLY A 182 7.23 20.15 -27.37
N ASP A 183 7.63 21.07 -26.48
CA ASP A 183 8.47 20.73 -25.32
C ASP A 183 7.64 20.51 -24.06
N TYR A 184 7.01 19.32 -23.97
CA TYR A 184 6.27 18.88 -22.79
C TYR A 184 7.17 18.16 -21.79
N THR A 185 8.33 18.73 -21.47
CA THR A 185 9.29 18.12 -20.54
C THR A 185 9.06 18.61 -19.11
N ILE A 186 9.08 17.70 -18.14
CA ILE A 186 9.11 18.06 -16.71
C ILE A 186 10.43 18.77 -16.42
N ARG A 187 10.34 20.06 -16.06
CA ARG A 187 11.52 20.89 -15.76
C ARG A 187 11.81 21.00 -14.28
N TRP A 188 10.77 20.98 -13.45
CA TRP A 188 10.90 21.02 -12.00
C TRP A 188 9.95 20.03 -11.32
N VAL A 189 10.41 19.49 -10.20
CA VAL A 189 9.57 18.74 -9.26
C VAL A 189 9.84 19.29 -7.88
N GLY A 190 8.81 19.90 -7.29
CA GLY A 190 8.82 20.39 -5.93
C GLY A 190 8.42 19.29 -4.96
N CYS A 191 9.18 19.12 -3.88
CA CYS A 191 8.89 18.18 -2.81
C CYS A 191 8.96 18.89 -1.46
N LEU A 192 7.93 18.71 -0.64
CA LEU A 192 7.95 19.09 0.78
C LEU A 192 7.71 17.84 1.62
N TYR A 193 8.77 17.34 2.25
CA TYR A 193 8.67 16.27 3.22
C TYR A 193 8.46 16.84 4.62
N THR A 194 7.52 16.25 5.36
CA THR A 194 7.24 16.63 6.75
C THR A 194 7.14 15.38 7.63
N PHE A 195 7.75 15.44 8.81
CA PHE A 195 7.64 14.40 9.83
C PHE A 195 7.86 15.01 11.22
N GLY A 196 6.85 14.96 12.08
CA GLY A 196 6.87 15.70 13.35
C GLY A 196 7.18 17.19 13.13
N ASN A 197 8.24 17.67 13.77
CA ASN A 197 8.72 19.06 13.61
C ASN A 197 9.71 19.26 12.46
N GLN A 198 10.09 18.20 11.75
CA GLN A 198 11.03 18.28 10.63
C GLN A 198 10.30 18.65 9.34
N ARG A 199 10.84 19.61 8.61
CA ARG A 199 10.39 20.02 7.28
C ARG A 199 11.58 20.10 6.35
N GLU A 200 11.47 19.48 5.19
CA GLU A 200 12.51 19.51 4.17
C GLU A 200 11.88 19.89 2.83
N TYR A 201 12.30 21.03 2.30
CA TYR A 201 11.98 21.47 0.95
C TYR A 201 13.08 21.03 0.00
N ARG A 202 12.71 20.31 -1.06
CA ARG A 202 13.64 19.85 -2.10
C ARG A 202 13.05 20.12 -3.48
N ILE A 203 13.88 20.66 -4.37
CA ILE A 203 13.52 20.86 -5.78
C ILE A 203 14.45 20.01 -6.64
N PHE A 204 13.88 19.18 -7.49
CA PHE A 204 14.59 18.47 -8.55
C PHE A 204 14.40 19.23 -9.86
N THR A 205 15.46 19.50 -10.61
CA THR A 205 15.37 20.36 -11.80
C THR A 205 16.33 19.97 -12.91
N LEU A 206 15.97 20.29 -14.16
CA LEU A 206 16.88 20.24 -15.31
C LEU A 206 17.70 21.53 -15.49
N ASN A 207 17.34 22.58 -14.76
CA ASN A 207 17.91 23.91 -14.90
C ASN A 207 18.99 24.16 -13.84
N ASP A 208 19.90 25.09 -14.12
CA ASP A 208 20.80 25.60 -13.09
C ASP A 208 20.03 26.63 -12.25
N LEU A 209 19.63 26.23 -11.05
CA LEU A 209 18.83 27.04 -10.12
C LEU A 209 19.59 27.16 -8.80
N ARG A 210 19.62 28.37 -8.24
CA ARG A 210 20.18 28.63 -6.91
C ARG A 210 19.18 29.46 -6.10
N LEU A 211 18.51 28.80 -5.17
CA LEU A 211 17.65 29.44 -4.19
C LEU A 211 18.28 29.29 -2.80
N LYS A 212 18.10 30.29 -1.95
CA LYS A 212 18.48 30.18 -0.54
C LYS A 212 17.49 29.27 0.17
N ASP A 213 17.98 28.51 1.13
CA ASP A 213 17.16 27.71 2.07
C ASP A 213 16.32 26.57 1.44
N VAL A 214 16.60 26.19 0.19
CA VAL A 214 15.98 25.05 -0.49
C VAL A 214 17.06 24.12 -1.02
N ALA A 215 16.94 22.81 -0.74
CA ALA A 215 17.83 21.81 -1.32
C ALA A 215 17.50 21.64 -2.80
N ILE A 216 18.39 22.07 -3.69
CA ILE A 216 18.21 21.93 -5.14
C ILE A 216 19.10 20.80 -5.63
N GLN A 217 18.51 19.87 -6.39
CA GLN A 217 19.23 18.79 -7.03
C GLN A 217 19.02 18.84 -8.54
N LYS A 218 20.10 19.14 -9.26
CA LYS A 218 20.10 19.20 -10.72
C LYS A 218 20.24 17.80 -11.31
N ALA A 219 19.40 17.48 -12.30
CA ALA A 219 19.47 16.30 -13.13
C ALA A 219 19.95 16.65 -14.54
N GLU A 220 20.60 15.70 -15.21
CA GLU A 220 21.10 15.89 -16.57
C GLU A 220 20.00 15.86 -17.63
N ASN A 221 18.93 15.09 -17.37
CA ASN A 221 17.80 14.90 -18.28
C ASN A 221 16.55 14.45 -17.50
N GLU A 222 15.40 14.44 -18.18
CA GLU A 222 14.10 14.13 -17.57
C GLU A 222 14.05 12.74 -16.92
N LYS A 223 14.70 11.73 -17.52
CA LYS A 223 14.74 10.36 -16.95
C LYS A 223 15.51 10.33 -15.63
N GLU A 224 16.64 11.03 -15.57
CA GLU A 224 17.42 11.14 -14.34
C GLU A 224 16.65 11.94 -13.28
N LEU A 225 15.95 13.02 -13.68
CA LEU A 225 15.07 13.78 -12.79
C LEU A 225 14.01 12.88 -12.14
N VAL A 226 13.28 12.08 -12.94
CA VAL A 226 12.29 11.12 -12.43
C VAL A 226 12.93 10.08 -11.49
N LYS A 227 14.15 9.63 -11.80
CA LYS A 227 14.89 8.69 -10.96
C LYS A 227 15.26 9.30 -9.61
N LEU A 228 15.76 10.54 -9.58
CA LEU A 228 16.10 11.24 -8.34
C LEU A 228 14.88 11.46 -7.44
N VAL A 229 13.74 11.85 -8.03
CA VAL A 229 12.47 11.98 -7.30
C VAL A 229 12.05 10.63 -6.72
N LYS A 230 12.13 9.54 -7.50
CA LYS A 230 11.85 8.18 -7.00
C LYS A 230 12.76 7.82 -5.84
N GLU A 231 14.06 8.06 -5.96
CA GLU A 231 15.05 7.73 -4.93
C GLU A 231 14.78 8.51 -3.65
N TYR A 232 14.41 9.79 -3.77
CA TYR A 232 14.00 10.61 -2.62
C TYR A 232 12.76 10.07 -1.90
N ILE A 233 11.73 9.67 -2.66
CA ILE A 233 10.52 9.06 -2.09
C ILE A 233 10.85 7.70 -1.42
N LEU A 234 11.84 6.96 -1.92
CA LEU A 234 12.29 5.71 -1.29
C LEU A 234 13.13 5.98 -0.03
N GLU A 235 13.98 7.01 -0.05
CA GLU A 235 14.81 7.45 1.08
C GLU A 235 13.93 7.91 2.25
N LYS A 236 12.97 8.81 1.99
CA LYS A 236 12.11 9.41 3.02
C LYS A 236 10.96 8.52 3.49
N ASP A 237 10.66 7.45 2.74
CA ASP A 237 9.54 6.51 2.98
C ASP A 237 8.22 7.17 3.46
N PRO A 238 7.73 8.25 2.81
CA PRO A 238 6.51 8.91 3.26
C PRO A 238 5.33 7.95 3.24
N PHE A 239 4.51 8.03 4.28
CA PHE A 239 3.28 7.27 4.39
C PHE A 239 2.18 7.91 3.54
N VAL A 240 1.99 9.22 3.69
CA VAL A 240 1.01 10.00 2.92
C VAL A 240 1.73 10.77 1.83
N ILE A 241 1.18 10.74 0.62
CA ILE A 241 1.60 11.62 -0.46
C ILE A 241 0.43 12.50 -0.87
N TYR A 242 0.62 13.79 -0.71
CA TYR A 242 -0.30 14.84 -1.13
C TYR A 242 0.10 15.35 -2.51
N VAL A 243 -0.90 15.52 -3.36
CA VAL A 243 -0.78 16.05 -4.73
C VAL A 243 -2.00 16.90 -5.04
N TYR A 244 -1.86 17.86 -5.94
CA TYR A 244 -2.97 18.69 -6.41
C TYR A 244 -3.26 18.34 -7.87
N ASN A 245 -4.09 17.30 -8.09
CA ASN A 245 -4.28 16.59 -9.37
C ASN A 245 -3.27 15.46 -9.60
N ALA A 246 -3.46 14.35 -8.89
CA ALA A 246 -2.65 13.14 -9.02
C ALA A 246 -2.50 12.60 -10.46
N ALA A 247 -3.50 12.85 -11.32
CA ALA A 247 -3.50 12.46 -12.73
C ALA A 247 -2.51 13.26 -13.57
N PHE A 248 -2.14 14.46 -13.13
CA PHE A 248 -1.07 15.22 -13.72
C PHE A 248 0.25 14.79 -13.09
N ASP A 249 0.45 15.04 -11.80
CA ASP A 249 1.75 14.87 -11.13
C ASP A 249 2.31 13.43 -11.22
N LEU A 250 1.54 12.45 -10.75
CA LEU A 250 2.05 11.09 -10.55
C LEU A 250 2.03 10.26 -11.82
N VAL A 251 1.12 10.56 -12.75
CA VAL A 251 1.02 9.85 -14.03
C VAL A 251 2.05 10.37 -15.02
N GLU A 252 2.26 11.69 -15.10
CA GLU A 252 3.32 12.24 -15.95
C GLU A 252 4.69 11.72 -15.49
N LEU A 253 5.03 11.78 -14.19
CA LEU A 253 6.28 11.19 -13.68
C LEU A 253 6.45 9.71 -14.09
N ARG A 254 5.36 8.94 -14.08
CA ARG A 254 5.34 7.54 -14.52
C ARG A 254 5.52 7.36 -16.02
N GLU A 255 5.05 8.29 -16.83
CA GLU A 255 5.13 8.23 -18.29
C GLU A 255 6.48 8.73 -18.81
N ARG A 256 7.15 9.61 -18.06
CA ARG A 256 8.48 10.15 -18.40
C ARG A 256 9.67 9.29 -17.96
N GLY A 257 9.49 8.34 -17.04
CA GLY A 257 10.60 7.49 -16.60
C GLY A 257 10.19 6.25 -15.79
N ASP A 258 11.19 5.56 -15.22
CA ASP A 258 10.93 4.45 -14.30
C ASP A 258 10.50 4.97 -12.92
N PHE A 259 9.26 5.43 -12.82
CA PHE A 259 8.65 5.91 -11.58
C PHE A 259 7.86 4.80 -10.89
N ARG A 260 8.57 4.02 -10.06
CA ARG A 260 8.02 2.93 -9.26
C ARG A 260 8.34 3.08 -7.76
N PRO A 261 8.04 4.23 -7.12
CA PRO A 261 8.39 4.44 -5.71
C PRO A 261 7.44 3.74 -4.73
N GLY A 262 6.36 3.13 -5.24
CA GLY A 262 5.50 2.27 -4.44
C GLY A 262 6.19 0.93 -4.13
N TRP A 263 5.69 0.27 -3.11
CA TRP A 263 6.22 -0.98 -2.61
C TRP A 263 6.30 -2.09 -3.65
N GLU A 264 7.33 -2.93 -3.51
CA GLU A 264 7.68 -3.97 -4.49
C GLU A 264 7.88 -3.42 -5.91
N LYS A 265 8.33 -2.16 -6.03
CA LYS A 265 8.49 -1.44 -7.30
C LYS A 265 7.15 -1.30 -8.03
N SER A 266 6.07 -1.00 -7.31
CA SER A 266 4.77 -0.70 -7.92
C SER A 266 4.72 0.74 -8.45
N LYS A 267 4.08 0.92 -9.60
CA LYS A 267 3.83 2.25 -10.19
C LYS A 267 2.51 2.86 -9.68
N PRO A 268 2.38 4.19 -9.66
CA PRO A 268 1.09 4.86 -9.47
C PRO A 268 0.06 4.40 -10.51
N SER A 269 -1.16 4.15 -10.05
CA SER A 269 -2.26 3.70 -10.92
C SER A 269 -3.61 4.16 -10.40
N TYR A 270 -4.61 4.17 -11.28
CA TYR A 270 -6.00 4.40 -10.89
C TYR A 270 -6.54 3.19 -10.10
N GLN A 271 -7.13 3.46 -8.94
CA GLN A 271 -7.96 2.52 -8.18
C GLN A 271 -9.39 2.52 -8.71
N SER A 272 -9.94 3.70 -8.99
CA SER A 272 -11.23 3.93 -9.64
C SER A 272 -11.06 4.97 -10.73
N ARG A 273 -11.77 4.78 -11.86
CA ARG A 273 -11.85 5.73 -12.99
C ARG A 273 -13.24 6.33 -13.16
N VAL A 274 -14.10 6.19 -12.15
CA VAL A 274 -15.42 6.80 -12.20
C VAL A 274 -15.23 8.31 -12.10
N LYS A 275 -15.69 9.05 -13.11
CA LYS A 275 -15.64 10.52 -13.17
C LYS A 275 -16.10 11.11 -11.83
N PHE A 276 -15.34 12.06 -11.28
CA PHE A 276 -15.50 12.67 -9.93
C PHE A 276 -15.10 11.81 -8.72
N PHE A 277 -14.83 10.52 -8.89
CA PHE A 277 -14.35 9.61 -7.84
C PHE A 277 -13.05 8.91 -8.26
N GLU A 278 -12.24 9.60 -9.05
CA GLU A 278 -10.91 9.12 -9.40
C GLU A 278 -10.09 8.98 -8.12
N ARG A 279 -9.65 7.76 -7.85
CA ARG A 279 -8.80 7.46 -6.71
C ARG A 279 -7.50 6.93 -7.23
N PHE A 280 -6.40 7.49 -6.76
CA PHE A 280 -5.07 7.00 -7.07
C PHE A 280 -4.61 6.02 -6.01
N LYS A 281 -3.92 4.98 -6.46
CA LYS A 281 -3.25 4.03 -5.58
C LYS A 281 -1.78 3.93 -5.95
N MET A 282 -0.97 3.88 -4.92
CA MET A 282 0.43 3.50 -4.99
C MET A 282 0.71 2.58 -3.81
N ARG A 283 1.16 1.34 -4.08
CA ARG A 283 1.25 0.32 -3.02
C ARG A 283 2.16 0.79 -1.89
N GLY A 284 1.74 0.56 -0.66
CA GLY A 284 2.41 0.92 0.59
C GLY A 284 2.28 2.39 1.00
N ARG A 285 1.51 3.20 0.25
CA ARG A 285 1.41 4.66 0.43
C ARG A 285 -0.03 5.13 0.25
N LEU A 286 -0.48 6.05 1.10
CA LEU A 286 -1.78 6.70 0.98
C LEU A 286 -1.64 7.91 0.05
N ILE A 287 -2.39 7.95 -1.05
CA ILE A 287 -2.42 9.11 -1.95
C ILE A 287 -3.62 9.97 -1.60
N ILE A 288 -3.38 11.24 -1.27
CA ILE A 288 -4.43 12.25 -1.08
C ILE A 288 -4.35 13.24 -2.24
N ASP A 289 -5.33 13.15 -3.13
CA ASP A 289 -5.52 14.11 -4.20
C ASP A 289 -6.40 15.27 -3.70
N LEU A 290 -5.75 16.41 -3.46
CA LEU A 290 -6.36 17.61 -2.92
C LEU A 290 -7.39 18.21 -3.88
N LEU A 291 -7.22 18.07 -5.20
CA LEU A 291 -8.21 18.55 -6.17
C LEU A 291 -9.51 17.75 -6.06
N SER A 292 -9.40 16.42 -5.90
CA SER A 292 -10.56 15.56 -5.69
C SER A 292 -11.32 15.92 -4.41
N TRP A 293 -10.60 16.25 -3.33
CA TRP A 293 -11.20 16.71 -2.09
C TRP A 293 -11.84 18.11 -2.23
N ALA A 294 -11.13 19.05 -2.86
CA ALA A 294 -11.62 20.41 -3.07
C ALA A 294 -12.91 20.42 -3.92
N ARG A 295 -13.03 19.53 -4.91
CA ARG A 295 -14.26 19.35 -5.70
C ARG A 295 -15.46 18.95 -4.84
N ILE A 296 -15.25 18.15 -3.80
CA ILE A 296 -16.31 17.70 -2.89
C ILE A 296 -16.59 18.77 -1.83
N ALA A 297 -15.55 19.16 -1.09
CA ALA A 297 -15.68 20.01 0.09
C ALA A 297 -15.97 21.48 -0.25
N LEU A 298 -15.41 21.97 -1.36
CA LEU A 298 -15.53 23.37 -1.77
C LEU A 298 -16.43 23.52 -3.00
N GLY A 299 -17.42 22.64 -3.17
CA GLY A 299 -18.27 22.57 -4.38
C GLY A 299 -18.87 23.91 -4.83
N PHE A 300 -19.03 24.86 -3.92
CA PHE A 300 -19.49 26.23 -4.19
C PHE A 300 -18.50 27.13 -4.96
N LEU A 301 -17.19 26.85 -4.93
CA LEU A 301 -16.21 27.66 -5.68
C LEU A 301 -16.30 27.37 -7.20
N PRO A 302 -16.31 28.40 -8.06
CA PRO A 302 -16.42 28.20 -9.50
C PRO A 302 -15.15 27.60 -10.11
N ASP A 303 -13.98 27.96 -9.58
CA ASP A 303 -12.68 27.38 -9.95
C ASP A 303 -12.07 26.64 -8.73
N LYS A 304 -11.32 25.59 -9.02
CA LYS A 304 -10.57 24.78 -8.05
C LYS A 304 -9.10 24.77 -8.46
N LYS A 305 -8.59 25.90 -8.94
CA LYS A 305 -7.15 26.10 -9.08
C LYS A 305 -6.56 26.34 -7.70
N LEU A 306 -5.34 25.84 -7.53
CA LEU A 306 -4.50 26.25 -6.43
C LEU A 306 -3.94 27.62 -6.83
N ASP A 307 -4.43 28.70 -6.20
CA ASP A 307 -3.74 29.98 -6.31
C ASP A 307 -2.40 29.84 -5.57
N THR A 308 -1.33 30.07 -6.31
CA THR A 308 0.08 29.94 -5.88
C THR A 308 0.69 31.32 -5.66
#